data_AF-A0A3E0NG55-F1
#
_entry.id   AF-A0A3E0NG55-F1
#
_cell.length_a   1.000
_cell.length_b   1.000
_cell.length_c   1.000
_cell.angle_alpha   90.00
_cell.angle_beta   90.00
_cell.angle_gamma   90.00
#
_symmetry.space_group_name_H-M   'P 1'
#
loop_
_entity.id
_entity.type
_entity.pdbx_description
1 polymer ?
#
loop_
_entity_poly.entity_id
_entity_poly.type
_entity_poly.pdbx_seq_one_letter_code
_entity_poly.pdbx_strand_id
1 'polypeptide(L)'
;MSHLRTRLALIAPSLLGATLAASFSFADSPLPTVAPVPREAATPALRVEWHTDYVAARNAADYAEKMLLVYFHEGETSETRTDFDREVLDRPEIQRRLAKDFIVVRQSLDATAKLDPERAVDSVLLEHGAFRELRGAPGLAIIDLKNLGADYYHHVVSAFPFDEGLTYDAFKMSVILDLPAGTLTQRTLTYAVRIHPENPRSADGRTHEALMKMATWHSQHMANIQLQGHHQWESRFHKLQAKLPGGQLPVEVAAESWPGETLVEAAIECVDSWRHSSGHWRAVRGNHPLFGYDMKRGKNGIWYATGIFAKRR
;
A
#
# COMPACT_ATOMS: atom_id res chain seq x y z
N MET A 1 10.70 -4.20 28.07
CA MET A 1 9.70 -5.00 28.82
C MET A 1 8.51 -5.24 27.89
N SER A 2 8.53 -6.36 27.16
CA SER A 2 7.52 -6.75 26.19
C SER A 2 6.73 -7.91 26.79
N HIS A 3 5.42 -7.74 26.94
CA HIS A 3 4.51 -8.81 27.34
C HIS A 3 3.78 -9.34 26.11
N LEU A 4 4.29 -10.44 25.54
CA LEU A 4 3.51 -11.32 24.69
C LEU A 4 2.32 -11.87 25.49
N ARG A 5 1.10 -11.62 25.03
CA ARG A 5 -0.10 -12.34 25.47
C ARG A 5 -0.65 -13.15 24.29
N THR A 6 -0.11 -14.35 24.12
CA THR A 6 -0.63 -15.35 23.18
C THR A 6 -1.50 -16.34 23.94
N ARG A 7 -2.77 -16.51 23.55
CA ARG A 7 -3.55 -17.69 23.91
C ARG A 7 -3.23 -18.80 22.91
N LEU A 8 -2.52 -19.84 23.36
CA LEU A 8 -2.21 -21.06 22.61
C LEU A 8 -3.46 -21.92 22.39
N ALA A 9 -3.60 -22.48 21.20
CA ALA A 9 -4.37 -23.69 20.93
C ALA A 9 -3.40 -24.78 20.41
N LEU A 10 -3.28 -25.89 21.15
CA LEU A 10 -2.47 -27.07 20.80
C LEU A 10 -3.16 -27.87 19.69
N ILE A 11 -2.46 -28.18 18.59
CA ILE A 11 -2.66 -29.41 17.79
C ILE A 11 -1.30 -29.83 17.16
N ALA A 12 -0.86 -31.06 17.45
CA ALA A 12 0.30 -31.73 16.84
C ALA A 12 -0.02 -32.24 15.43
N PRO A 13 1.00 -32.48 14.57
CA PRO A 13 1.20 -33.86 14.13
C PRO A 13 2.65 -34.29 13.82
N SER A 14 2.73 -35.60 13.67
CA SER A 14 3.83 -36.55 13.58
C SER A 14 4.75 -36.46 12.34
N LEU A 15 5.93 -37.03 12.54
CA LEU A 15 7.07 -37.28 11.64
C LEU A 15 6.83 -38.33 10.53
N LEU A 16 7.82 -38.33 9.61
CA LEU A 16 8.38 -39.42 8.78
C LEU A 16 7.91 -39.58 7.33
N GLY A 17 8.90 -39.63 6.42
CA GLY A 17 8.71 -40.26 5.10
C GLY A 17 9.77 -39.99 4.03
N ALA A 18 10.99 -40.49 4.23
CA ALA A 18 11.98 -41.01 3.27
C ALA A 18 12.19 -40.38 1.87
N THR A 19 13.46 -40.00 1.66
CA THR A 19 14.21 -39.77 0.41
C THR A 19 14.31 -40.99 -0.51
N LEU A 20 14.25 -40.75 -1.83
CA LEU A 20 14.72 -41.65 -2.89
C LEU A 20 15.58 -40.84 -3.88
N ALA A 21 16.89 -41.07 -3.86
CA ALA A 21 17.84 -40.52 -4.82
C ALA A 21 18.03 -41.52 -5.97
N ALA A 22 17.69 -41.11 -7.19
CA ALA A 22 17.99 -41.85 -8.41
C ALA A 22 19.22 -41.22 -9.09
N SER A 23 20.29 -41.99 -9.18
CA SER A 23 21.52 -41.63 -9.87
C SER A 23 21.35 -41.82 -11.37
N PHE A 24 21.39 -40.74 -12.15
CA PHE A 24 21.49 -40.82 -13.61
C PHE A 24 22.92 -40.54 -14.05
N SER A 25 23.48 -41.49 -14.80
CA SER A 25 24.78 -41.38 -15.47
C SER A 25 24.57 -40.63 -16.78
N PHE A 26 25.18 -39.45 -16.92
CA PHE A 26 25.20 -38.69 -18.17
C PHE A 26 26.46 -39.02 -18.95
N ALA A 27 26.27 -39.56 -20.16
CA ALA A 27 27.32 -39.76 -21.14
C ALA A 27 27.80 -38.41 -21.69
N ASP A 28 29.12 -38.26 -21.73
CA ASP A 28 29.86 -37.06 -22.13
C ASP A 28 29.66 -36.80 -23.64
N SER A 29 28.85 -35.79 -23.96
CA SER A 29 28.68 -35.29 -25.34
C SER A 29 29.32 -33.89 -25.41
N PRO A 30 30.18 -33.62 -26.40
CA PRO A 30 30.83 -32.32 -26.52
C PRO A 30 29.78 -31.23 -26.78
N LEU A 31 29.77 -30.21 -25.92
CA LEU A 31 28.86 -29.08 -26.00
C LEU A 31 29.06 -28.30 -27.31
N PRO A 32 27.97 -27.92 -28.02
CA PRO A 32 28.07 -27.07 -29.18
C PRO A 32 28.57 -25.68 -28.76
N THR A 33 29.55 -25.17 -29.51
CA THR A 33 30.08 -23.80 -29.36
C THR A 33 28.96 -22.80 -29.64
N VAL A 34 28.40 -22.20 -28.57
CA VAL A 34 27.39 -21.15 -28.67
C VAL A 34 28.09 -19.87 -29.16
N ALA A 35 27.70 -19.40 -30.34
CA ALA A 35 28.14 -18.12 -30.87
C ALA A 35 27.79 -16.98 -29.88
N PRO A 36 28.66 -15.97 -29.70
CA PRO A 36 28.41 -14.87 -28.78
C PRO A 36 27.12 -14.14 -29.20
N VAL A 37 26.14 -14.13 -28.30
CA VAL A 37 24.90 -13.36 -28.46
C VAL A 37 25.28 -11.88 -28.62
N PRO A 38 24.78 -11.17 -29.65
CA PRO A 38 25.01 -9.75 -29.79
C PRO A 38 24.59 -9.03 -28.50
N ARG A 39 25.53 -8.29 -27.91
CA ARG A 39 25.31 -7.51 -26.69
C ARG A 39 24.27 -6.44 -27.02
N GLU A 40 23.03 -6.68 -26.61
CA GLU A 40 21.92 -5.74 -26.75
C GLU A 40 22.38 -4.37 -26.24
N ALA A 41 22.41 -3.39 -27.14
CA ALA A 41 22.85 -2.03 -26.80
C ALA A 41 21.98 -1.52 -25.66
N ALA A 42 22.60 -1.18 -24.54
CA ALA A 42 21.90 -0.71 -23.35
C ALA A 42 21.07 0.54 -23.70
N THR A 43 19.76 0.38 -23.80
CA THR A 43 18.81 1.49 -23.86
C THR A 43 19.14 2.45 -22.71
N PRO A 44 19.32 3.77 -22.97
CA PRO A 44 19.69 4.72 -21.94
C PRO A 44 18.70 4.60 -20.77
N ALA A 45 19.25 4.43 -19.57
CA ALA A 45 18.44 4.23 -18.37
C ALA A 45 17.52 5.43 -18.20
N LEU A 46 16.21 5.19 -18.32
CA LEU A 46 15.19 6.20 -18.16
C LEU A 46 15.26 6.70 -16.71
N ARG A 47 15.71 7.94 -16.52
CA ARG A 47 15.83 8.60 -15.22
C ARG A 47 14.79 9.72 -15.11
N VAL A 48 14.06 9.72 -14.01
CA VAL A 48 13.07 10.76 -13.72
C VAL A 48 13.77 12.01 -13.20
N GLU A 49 13.38 13.16 -13.73
CA GLU A 49 13.81 14.46 -13.22
C GLU A 49 13.06 14.80 -11.94
N TRP A 50 13.81 15.11 -10.88
CA TRP A 50 13.24 15.49 -9.59
C TRP A 50 13.12 16.99 -9.48
N HIS A 51 11.91 17.48 -9.26
CA HIS A 51 11.66 18.87 -8.93
C HIS A 51 12.16 19.19 -7.50
N THR A 52 12.45 20.46 -7.27
CA THR A 52 12.80 21.02 -5.94
C THR A 52 11.80 22.08 -5.48
N ASP A 53 10.97 22.62 -6.38
CA ASP A 53 9.87 23.52 -6.06
C ASP A 53 8.55 22.74 -6.02
N TYR A 54 7.94 22.68 -4.83
CA TYR A 54 6.68 21.97 -4.60
C TYR A 54 5.51 22.55 -5.42
N VAL A 55 5.39 23.88 -5.50
CA VAL A 55 4.28 24.54 -6.19
C VAL A 55 4.40 24.29 -7.69
N ALA A 56 5.60 24.43 -8.25
CA ALA A 56 5.86 24.13 -9.65
C ALA A 56 5.59 22.66 -9.99
N ALA A 57 6.06 21.72 -9.15
CA ALA A 57 5.83 20.29 -9.34
C ALA A 57 4.35 19.92 -9.25
N ARG A 58 3.62 20.50 -8.29
CA ARG A 58 2.17 20.30 -8.15
C ARG A 58 1.42 20.79 -9.38
N ASN A 59 1.73 21.99 -9.86
CA ASN A 59 1.09 22.53 -11.05
C ASN A 59 1.41 21.70 -12.31
N ALA A 60 2.65 21.22 -12.43
CA ALA A 60 3.04 20.33 -13.52
C ALA A 60 2.32 18.98 -13.46
N ALA A 61 2.17 18.41 -12.27
CA ALA A 61 1.44 17.16 -12.06
C ALA A 61 -0.05 17.29 -12.39
N ASP A 62 -0.66 18.39 -11.96
CA ASP A 62 -2.06 18.71 -12.22
C ASP A 62 -2.32 18.92 -13.72
N TYR A 63 -1.48 19.71 -14.38
CA TYR A 63 -1.56 19.92 -15.83
C TYR A 63 -1.35 18.62 -16.62
N ALA A 64 -0.49 17.72 -16.15
CA ALA A 64 -0.18 16.45 -16.80
C ALA A 64 -1.12 15.30 -16.42
N GLU A 65 -2.12 15.53 -15.56
CA GLU A 65 -3.01 14.50 -15.00
C GLU A 65 -2.23 13.31 -14.40
N LYS A 66 -1.15 13.60 -13.67
CA LYS A 66 -0.27 12.59 -13.04
C LYS A 66 -0.33 12.67 -11.52
N MET A 67 0.00 11.58 -10.84
CA MET A 67 0.17 11.62 -9.39
C MET A 67 1.39 12.48 -9.03
N LEU A 68 1.34 13.24 -7.94
CA LEU A 68 2.52 13.91 -7.40
C LEU A 68 3.09 13.07 -6.24
N LEU A 69 4.33 12.62 -6.37
CA LEU A 69 5.08 12.03 -5.27
C LEU A 69 5.99 13.08 -4.64
N VAL A 70 5.82 13.30 -3.34
CA VAL A 70 6.63 14.20 -2.53
C VAL A 70 7.52 13.34 -1.63
N TYR A 71 8.83 13.51 -1.74
CA TYR A 71 9.80 12.91 -0.83
C TYR A 71 10.34 13.97 0.13
N PHE A 72 9.94 13.88 1.40
CA PHE A 72 10.45 14.70 2.49
C PHE A 72 11.72 14.07 3.08
N HIS A 73 12.81 14.83 3.20
CA HIS A 73 14.10 14.31 3.65
C HIS A 73 14.83 15.24 4.65
N GLU A 74 15.69 14.64 5.47
CA GLU A 74 16.65 15.35 6.34
C GLU A 74 17.84 15.85 5.53
N GLY A 75 17.76 17.10 5.04
CA GLY A 75 18.90 17.81 4.43
C GLY A 75 19.51 17.14 3.19
N GLU A 76 20.57 17.74 2.64
CA GLU A 76 21.24 17.22 1.44
C GLU A 76 22.24 16.09 1.71
N THR A 77 22.68 15.92 2.95
CA THR A 77 23.86 15.10 3.30
C THR A 77 23.58 13.99 4.31
N SER A 78 22.32 13.62 4.60
CA SER A 78 22.07 12.50 5.49
C SER A 78 22.42 11.15 4.82
N GLU A 79 23.12 10.28 5.55
CA GLU A 79 23.46 8.92 5.09
C GLU A 79 22.18 8.12 4.78
N THR A 80 21.16 8.26 5.62
CA THR A 80 19.84 7.62 5.43
C THR A 80 19.17 8.03 4.11
N ARG A 81 19.27 9.31 3.71
CA ARG A 81 18.78 9.74 2.39
C ARG A 81 19.58 9.09 1.27
N THR A 82 20.91 9.14 1.39
CA THR A 82 21.83 8.63 0.37
C THR A 82 21.61 7.14 0.12
N ASP A 83 21.33 6.38 1.19
CA ASP A 83 21.07 4.95 1.10
C ASP A 83 19.70 4.67 0.49
N PHE A 84 18.64 5.37 0.89
CA PHE A 84 17.32 5.21 0.27
C PHE A 84 17.32 5.60 -1.22
N ASP A 85 17.94 6.72 -1.58
CA ASP A 85 18.08 7.15 -2.98
C ASP A 85 18.79 6.05 -3.79
N ARG A 86 19.96 5.59 -3.34
CA ARG A 86 20.80 4.61 -4.06
C ARG A 86 20.18 3.22 -4.12
N GLU A 87 19.62 2.74 -3.02
CA GLU A 87 19.20 1.34 -2.86
C GLU A 87 17.77 1.09 -3.32
N VAL A 88 16.95 2.14 -3.38
CA VAL A 88 15.53 2.07 -3.70
C VAL A 88 15.20 2.90 -4.92
N LEU A 89 15.39 4.22 -4.86
CA LEU A 89 14.88 5.11 -5.92
C LEU A 89 15.66 4.99 -7.23
N ASP A 90 16.98 4.79 -7.19
CA ASP A 90 17.84 4.67 -8.38
C ASP A 90 17.67 3.34 -9.13
N ARG A 91 16.88 2.40 -8.57
CA ARG A 91 16.63 1.12 -9.24
C ARG A 91 15.85 1.31 -10.54
N PRO A 92 16.26 0.68 -11.66
CA PRO A 92 15.61 0.85 -12.95
C PRO A 92 14.11 0.56 -12.95
N GLU A 93 13.66 -0.44 -12.18
CA GLU A 93 12.25 -0.79 -12.05
C GLU A 93 11.42 0.25 -11.30
N ILE A 94 12.03 1.00 -10.37
CA ILE A 94 11.37 2.11 -9.68
C ILE A 94 11.33 3.33 -10.58
N GLN A 95 12.45 3.68 -11.22
CA GLN A 95 12.51 4.78 -12.18
C GLN A 95 11.49 4.64 -13.32
N ARG A 96 11.31 3.42 -13.87
CA ARG A 96 10.27 3.16 -14.89
C ARG A 96 8.85 3.42 -14.38
N ARG A 97 8.54 3.06 -13.13
CA ARG A 97 7.22 3.29 -12.54
C ARG A 97 6.97 4.77 -12.28
N LEU A 98 7.96 5.45 -11.69
CA LEU A 98 7.90 6.89 -11.44
C LEU A 98 7.66 7.66 -12.75
N ALA A 99 8.44 7.38 -13.80
CA ALA A 99 8.32 8.08 -15.07
C ALA A 99 6.94 7.94 -15.73
N LYS A 100 6.34 6.77 -15.57
CA LYS A 100 5.07 6.42 -16.22
C LYS A 100 3.92 7.27 -15.66
N ASP A 101 3.77 7.30 -14.35
CA ASP A 101 2.53 7.76 -13.71
C ASP A 101 2.72 8.92 -12.72
N PHE A 102 3.96 9.38 -12.49
CA PHE A 102 4.27 10.37 -11.46
C PHE A 102 5.04 11.58 -11.99
N ILE A 103 4.78 12.74 -11.37
CA ILE A 103 5.73 13.83 -11.22
C ILE A 103 6.30 13.73 -9.80
N VAL A 104 7.60 13.97 -9.65
CA VAL A 104 8.31 13.73 -8.37
C VAL A 104 9.00 15.00 -7.89
N VAL A 105 8.93 15.26 -6.58
CA VAL A 105 9.55 16.42 -5.96
C VAL A 105 10.25 16.01 -4.66
N ARG A 106 11.45 16.56 -4.42
CA ARG A 106 12.15 16.45 -3.14
C ARG A 106 11.97 17.73 -2.34
N GLN A 107 11.71 17.59 -1.05
CA GLN A 107 11.53 18.70 -0.12
C GLN A 107 12.31 18.41 1.15
N SER A 108 13.00 19.42 1.69
CA SER A 108 13.52 19.34 3.04
C SER A 108 12.38 19.41 4.06
N LEU A 109 12.63 18.97 5.30
CA LEU A 109 11.60 19.01 6.35
C LEU A 109 11.14 20.43 6.70
N ASP A 110 12.03 21.41 6.53
CA ASP A 110 11.81 22.84 6.76
C ASP A 110 11.37 23.61 5.50
N ALA A 111 11.15 22.91 4.38
CA ALA A 111 10.72 23.54 3.15
C ALA A 111 9.41 24.30 3.35
N THR A 112 9.38 25.55 2.90
CA THR A 112 8.22 26.43 3.01
C THR A 112 7.55 26.60 1.64
N ALA A 113 6.24 26.79 1.65
CA ALA A 113 5.47 27.06 0.44
C ALA A 113 4.29 27.99 0.74
N LYS A 114 3.85 28.72 -0.30
CA LYS A 114 2.61 29.49 -0.31
C LYS A 114 1.43 28.54 -0.54
N LEU A 115 0.92 27.97 0.54
CA LEU A 115 -0.18 26.99 0.50
C LEU A 115 -1.56 27.64 0.43
N ASP A 116 -1.67 28.86 0.93
CA ASP A 116 -2.89 29.65 0.91
C ASP A 116 -2.61 30.97 0.18
N PRO A 117 -3.19 31.21 -1.01
CA PRO A 117 -2.97 32.44 -1.75
C PRO A 117 -3.50 33.70 -1.02
N GLU A 118 -4.46 33.54 -0.09
CA GLU A 118 -5.03 34.64 0.67
C GLU A 118 -4.19 35.00 1.90
N ARG A 119 -3.37 34.06 2.40
CA ARG A 119 -2.41 34.30 3.48
C ARG A 119 -1.03 34.61 2.90
N ALA A 120 -0.56 35.82 3.12
CA ALA A 120 0.75 36.29 2.63
C ALA A 120 1.97 35.64 3.31
N VAL A 121 1.80 34.58 4.11
CA VAL A 121 2.86 33.98 4.93
C VAL A 121 3.16 32.57 4.45
N ASP A 122 4.41 32.34 4.06
CA ASP A 122 4.92 31.02 3.73
C ASP A 122 4.81 30.13 4.99
N SER A 123 4.29 28.92 4.83
CA SER A 123 4.16 27.95 5.91
C SER A 123 5.03 26.73 5.61
N VAL A 124 5.53 26.08 6.67
CA VAL A 124 6.28 24.82 6.53
C VAL A 124 5.36 23.78 5.89
N LEU A 125 5.77 23.26 4.74
CA LEU A 125 4.96 22.37 3.92
C LEU A 125 4.52 21.13 4.71
N LEU A 126 5.46 20.53 5.45
CA LEU A 126 5.23 19.31 6.22
C LEU A 126 4.27 19.51 7.41
N GLU A 127 4.13 20.73 7.92
CA GLU A 127 3.18 21.08 9.00
C GLU A 127 1.74 21.24 8.50
N HIS A 128 1.54 21.28 7.17
CA HIS A 128 0.20 21.35 6.60
C HIS A 128 -0.61 20.09 6.95
N GLY A 129 -1.87 20.26 7.36
CA GLY A 129 -2.72 19.17 7.86
C GLY A 129 -2.92 17.99 6.89
N ALA A 130 -2.68 18.19 5.59
CA ALA A 130 -2.69 17.12 4.60
C ALA A 130 -1.56 16.08 4.79
N PHE A 131 -0.44 16.47 5.40
CA PHE A 131 0.72 15.61 5.64
C PHE A 131 0.81 15.12 7.08
N ARG A 132 -0.24 15.31 7.90
CA ARG A 132 -0.23 14.96 9.33
C ARG A 132 0.17 13.51 9.62
N GLU A 133 -0.09 12.58 8.71
CA GLU A 133 0.24 11.16 8.86
C GLU A 133 1.76 10.91 8.74
N LEU A 134 2.54 11.87 8.23
CA LEU A 134 4.00 11.85 8.28
C LEU A 134 4.56 12.35 9.63
N ARG A 135 3.73 12.99 10.46
CA ARG A 135 4.08 13.39 11.85
C ARG A 135 5.35 14.25 11.99
N GLY A 136 5.68 15.03 10.97
CA GLY A 136 6.89 15.86 10.96
C GLY A 136 8.20 15.10 10.67
N ALA A 137 8.12 13.80 10.37
CA ALA A 137 9.27 12.97 10.04
C ALA A 137 9.52 12.92 8.51
N PRO A 138 10.74 12.53 8.08
CA PRO A 138 11.01 12.16 6.69
C PRO A 138 10.05 11.09 6.19
N GLY A 139 9.82 11.06 4.88
CA GLY A 139 8.99 10.03 4.28
C GLY A 139 8.43 10.40 2.92
N LEU A 140 7.49 9.58 2.46
CA LEU A 140 6.84 9.72 1.18
C LEU A 140 5.38 10.13 1.35
N ALA A 141 4.95 11.12 0.60
CA ALA A 141 3.53 11.42 0.40
C ALA A 141 3.18 11.35 -1.09
N ILE A 142 1.95 10.91 -1.40
CA ILE A 142 1.43 10.91 -2.77
C ILE A 142 0.13 11.69 -2.78
N ILE A 143 0.03 12.66 -3.69
CA ILE A 143 -1.18 13.45 -3.94
C ILE A 143 -1.79 12.98 -5.26
N ASP A 144 -3.11 12.76 -5.25
CA ASP A 144 -3.84 12.39 -6.46
C ASP A 144 -4.16 13.64 -7.29
N LEU A 145 -3.54 13.76 -8.46
CA LEU A 145 -3.88 14.78 -9.46
C LEU A 145 -4.17 14.10 -10.82
N LYS A 146 -4.54 12.82 -10.78
CA LYS A 146 -4.77 11.99 -11.98
C LYS A 146 -6.25 11.64 -12.15
N ASN A 147 -6.97 11.42 -11.06
CA ASN A 147 -8.33 10.89 -11.09
C ASN A 147 -9.36 12.02 -10.98
N LEU A 148 -9.48 12.83 -12.05
CA LEU A 148 -10.42 13.96 -12.10
C LEU A 148 -11.86 13.51 -11.75
N GLY A 149 -12.49 14.25 -10.84
CA GLY A 149 -13.86 13.99 -10.38
C GLY A 149 -14.00 12.92 -9.29
N ALA A 150 -12.91 12.26 -8.88
CA ALA A 150 -12.94 11.41 -7.70
C ALA A 150 -12.96 12.25 -6.41
N ASP A 151 -13.61 11.75 -5.35
CA ASP A 151 -13.69 12.41 -4.03
C ASP A 151 -12.30 12.64 -3.38
N TYR A 152 -11.26 11.98 -3.88
CA TYR A 152 -9.89 12.07 -3.40
C TYR A 152 -8.95 12.83 -4.36
N TYR A 153 -9.47 13.41 -5.45
CA TYR A 153 -8.70 14.29 -6.33
C TYR A 153 -8.23 15.53 -5.57
N HIS A 154 -6.98 15.96 -5.77
CA HIS A 154 -6.23 16.95 -4.98
C HIS A 154 -5.94 16.58 -3.52
N HIS A 155 -6.23 15.36 -3.07
CA HIS A 155 -5.92 14.93 -1.70
C HIS A 155 -4.63 14.10 -1.62
N VAL A 156 -3.99 14.12 -0.45
CA VAL A 156 -2.96 13.13 -0.11
C VAL A 156 -3.64 11.77 0.01
N VAL A 157 -3.22 10.83 -0.83
CA VAL A 157 -3.77 9.47 -0.92
C VAL A 157 -2.77 8.39 -0.48
N SER A 158 -1.54 8.77 -0.14
CA SER A 158 -0.59 7.89 0.55
C SER A 158 0.36 8.71 1.41
N ALA A 159 0.70 8.19 2.58
CA ALA A 159 1.68 8.78 3.50
C ALA A 159 2.44 7.64 4.19
N PHE A 160 3.76 7.63 4.03
CA PHE A 160 4.67 6.58 4.47
C PHE A 160 5.86 7.22 5.18
N PRO A 161 5.77 7.45 6.50
CA PRO A 161 6.86 8.02 7.26
C PRO A 161 8.00 7.01 7.42
N PHE A 162 9.23 7.51 7.46
CA PHE A 162 10.46 6.74 7.69
C PHE A 162 10.75 6.65 9.19
N ASP A 163 9.77 6.14 9.95
CA ASP A 163 9.87 5.99 11.40
C ASP A 163 10.55 4.67 11.81
N GLU A 164 10.97 4.59 13.07
CA GLU A 164 11.45 3.35 13.67
C GLU A 164 10.42 2.22 13.51
N GLY A 165 10.80 1.14 12.80
CA GLY A 165 9.95 -0.03 12.55
C GLY A 165 9.32 -0.09 11.16
N LEU A 166 9.33 1.00 10.39
CA LEU A 166 8.83 1.02 9.01
C LEU A 166 9.99 1.24 8.02
N THR A 167 10.45 0.15 7.39
CA THR A 167 11.47 0.19 6.34
C THR A 167 10.85 0.00 4.96
N TYR A 168 11.25 0.82 3.99
CA TYR A 168 10.76 0.76 2.61
C TYR A 168 11.87 0.35 1.67
N ASP A 169 11.98 -0.95 1.41
CA ASP A 169 12.86 -1.49 0.37
C ASP A 169 12.26 -1.29 -1.05
N ALA A 170 13.00 -1.69 -2.07
CA ALA A 170 12.55 -1.61 -3.47
C ALA A 170 11.26 -2.41 -3.76
N PHE A 171 11.01 -3.50 -3.03
CA PHE A 171 9.78 -4.27 -3.18
C PHE A 171 8.60 -3.45 -2.64
N LYS A 172 8.67 -2.93 -1.42
CA LYS A 172 7.61 -2.09 -0.84
C LYS A 172 7.40 -0.82 -1.64
N MET A 173 8.48 -0.19 -2.15
CA MET A 173 8.36 0.96 -3.03
C MET A 173 7.62 0.62 -4.33
N SER A 174 7.90 -0.54 -4.92
CA SER A 174 7.13 -1.01 -6.08
C SER A 174 5.65 -1.18 -5.74
N VAL A 175 5.32 -1.75 -4.57
CA VAL A 175 3.93 -1.88 -4.11
C VAL A 175 3.27 -0.51 -3.97
N ILE A 176 3.93 0.46 -3.32
CA ILE A 176 3.43 1.83 -3.11
C ILE A 176 3.04 2.50 -4.45
N LEU A 177 3.91 2.39 -5.45
CA LEU A 177 3.70 2.98 -6.77
C LEU A 177 2.60 2.26 -7.57
N ASP A 178 2.42 0.95 -7.35
CA ASP A 178 1.44 0.11 -8.04
C ASP A 178 0.08 0.01 -7.30
N LEU A 179 -0.11 0.75 -6.19
CA LEU A 179 -1.39 0.78 -5.46
C LEU A 179 -2.51 1.34 -6.37
N PRO A 180 -3.72 0.75 -6.31
CA PRO A 180 -4.86 1.23 -7.09
C PRO A 180 -5.33 2.62 -6.63
N ALA A 181 -6.07 3.32 -7.49
CA ALA A 181 -6.73 4.57 -7.13
C ALA A 181 -7.69 4.36 -5.94
N GLY A 182 -7.73 5.33 -5.04
CA GLY A 182 -8.50 5.26 -3.80
C GLY A 182 -8.05 6.30 -2.79
N THR A 183 -8.81 6.45 -1.71
CA THR A 183 -8.47 7.36 -0.61
C THR A 183 -7.22 6.90 0.14
N LEU A 184 -6.67 7.79 0.98
CA LEU A 184 -5.55 7.49 1.87
C LEU A 184 -5.71 6.15 2.61
N THR A 185 -6.84 5.94 3.27
CA THR A 185 -7.07 4.74 4.10
C THR A 185 -7.28 3.48 3.26
N GLN A 186 -7.90 3.60 2.09
CA GLN A 186 -8.08 2.48 1.16
C GLN A 186 -6.73 1.99 0.60
N ARG A 187 -5.87 2.93 0.22
CA ARG A 187 -4.53 2.63 -0.31
C ARG A 187 -3.61 2.06 0.76
N THR A 188 -3.62 2.62 1.98
CA THR A 188 -2.78 2.10 3.08
C THR A 188 -3.17 0.69 3.50
N LEU A 189 -4.46 0.36 3.58
CA LEU A 189 -4.89 -1.01 3.89
C LEU A 189 -4.55 -1.99 2.76
N THR A 190 -4.69 -1.55 1.49
CA THR A 190 -4.27 -2.35 0.33
C THR A 190 -2.76 -2.59 0.32
N TYR A 191 -1.97 -1.58 0.71
CA TYR A 191 -0.53 -1.70 0.90
C TYR A 191 -0.19 -2.78 1.92
N ALA A 192 -0.78 -2.71 3.13
CA ALA A 192 -0.55 -3.70 4.19
C ALA A 192 -0.81 -5.14 3.73
N VAL A 193 -1.89 -5.37 2.96
CA VAL A 193 -2.18 -6.68 2.38
C VAL A 193 -1.09 -7.12 1.40
N ARG A 194 -0.66 -6.24 0.49
CA ARG A 194 0.30 -6.55 -0.57
C ARG A 194 1.74 -6.74 -0.08
N ILE A 195 2.11 -6.14 1.05
CA ILE A 195 3.44 -6.34 1.64
C ILE A 195 3.53 -7.49 2.65
N HIS A 196 2.40 -8.12 2.99
CA HIS A 196 2.37 -9.17 3.98
C HIS A 196 3.26 -10.37 3.53
N PRO A 197 4.12 -10.95 4.41
CA PRO A 197 5.14 -11.94 4.01
C PRO A 197 4.62 -13.19 3.29
N GLU A 198 3.39 -13.59 3.58
CA GLU A 198 2.73 -14.74 2.92
C GLU A 198 2.14 -14.45 1.54
N ASN A 199 2.26 -13.22 1.03
CA ASN A 199 1.77 -12.80 -0.29
C ASN A 199 0.29 -13.17 -0.54
N PRO A 200 -0.67 -12.71 0.30
CA PRO A 200 -2.08 -12.96 0.09
C PRO A 200 -2.59 -12.34 -1.22
N ARG A 201 -3.51 -13.03 -1.89
CA ARG A 201 -3.93 -12.69 -3.27
C ARG A 201 -5.22 -11.89 -3.38
N SER A 202 -5.78 -11.45 -2.26
CA SER A 202 -7.07 -10.74 -2.25
C SER A 202 -7.01 -9.34 -2.84
N ALA A 203 -5.82 -8.75 -2.95
CA ALA A 203 -5.56 -7.45 -3.57
C ALA A 203 -4.97 -7.53 -4.99
N ASP A 204 -4.90 -8.74 -5.59
CA ASP A 204 -4.40 -8.97 -6.96
C ASP A 204 -5.43 -8.57 -8.04
N GLY A 205 -6.71 -8.58 -7.68
CA GLY A 205 -7.83 -8.27 -8.58
C GLY A 205 -7.95 -6.79 -8.92
N ARG A 206 -9.13 -6.39 -9.40
CA ARG A 206 -9.44 -4.97 -9.61
C ARG A 206 -10.25 -4.43 -8.45
N THR A 207 -10.07 -3.16 -8.11
CA THR A 207 -11.00 -2.49 -7.21
C THR A 207 -12.39 -2.42 -7.86
N HIS A 208 -13.44 -2.55 -7.04
CA HIS A 208 -14.82 -2.42 -7.51
C HIS A 208 -15.54 -1.37 -6.67
N GLU A 209 -16.12 -0.37 -7.33
CA GLU A 209 -16.71 0.81 -6.67
C GLU A 209 -17.71 0.44 -5.56
N ALA A 210 -18.62 -0.51 -5.83
CA ALA A 210 -19.59 -0.93 -4.82
C ALA A 210 -18.95 -1.62 -3.60
N LEU A 211 -17.84 -2.35 -3.80
CA LEU A 211 -17.11 -3.00 -2.71
C LEU A 211 -16.33 -1.96 -1.90
N MET A 212 -15.65 -1.01 -2.57
CA MET A 212 -14.96 0.11 -1.93
C MET A 212 -15.92 0.94 -1.08
N LYS A 213 -17.06 1.36 -1.65
CA LYS A 213 -18.09 2.15 -0.94
C LYS A 213 -18.65 1.38 0.27
N MET A 214 -18.85 0.07 0.14
CA MET A 214 -19.35 -0.74 1.25
C MET A 214 -18.30 -0.92 2.35
N ALA A 215 -17.02 -1.13 1.99
CA ALA A 215 -15.92 -1.18 2.94
C ALA A 215 -15.77 0.15 3.69
N THR A 216 -15.82 1.28 2.97
CA THR A 216 -15.81 2.63 3.55
C THR A 216 -16.95 2.83 4.53
N TRP A 217 -18.18 2.53 4.12
CA TRP A 217 -19.34 2.66 4.98
C TRP A 217 -19.21 1.80 6.24
N HIS A 218 -18.79 0.54 6.11
CA HIS A 218 -18.75 -0.39 7.24
C HIS A 218 -17.64 -0.05 8.23
N SER A 219 -16.45 0.31 7.73
CA SER A 219 -15.38 0.82 8.58
C SER A 219 -15.78 2.10 9.30
N GLN A 220 -16.48 3.02 8.63
CA GLN A 220 -17.00 4.22 9.28
C GLN A 220 -18.07 3.89 10.33
N HIS A 221 -18.94 2.93 10.04
CA HIS A 221 -19.95 2.47 10.99
C HIS A 221 -19.29 1.92 12.26
N MET A 222 -18.36 0.97 12.12
CA MET A 222 -17.60 0.41 13.25
C MET A 222 -16.87 1.50 14.04
N ALA A 223 -16.23 2.46 13.36
CA ALA A 223 -15.57 3.59 14.01
C ALA A 223 -16.53 4.52 14.78
N ASN A 224 -17.75 4.72 14.27
CA ASN A 224 -18.77 5.54 14.92
C ASN A 224 -19.34 4.88 16.18
N ILE A 225 -19.59 3.58 16.13
CA ILE A 225 -20.11 2.82 17.27
C ILE A 225 -19.01 2.25 18.18
N GLN A 226 -17.75 2.39 17.76
CA GLN A 226 -16.54 1.93 18.46
C GLN A 226 -16.55 0.42 18.76
N LEU A 227 -17.07 -0.36 17.81
CA LEU A 227 -17.25 -1.80 17.94
C LEU A 227 -16.96 -2.51 16.62
N GLN A 228 -16.04 -3.47 16.64
CA GLN A 228 -15.77 -4.38 15.51
C GLN A 228 -16.88 -5.44 15.40
N GLY A 229 -17.25 -5.79 14.16
CA GLY A 229 -18.20 -6.87 13.90
C GLY A 229 -18.74 -6.87 12.48
N HIS A 230 -19.55 -7.88 12.13
CA HIS A 230 -20.19 -8.03 10.81
C HIS A 230 -21.58 -7.37 10.76
N HIS A 231 -21.67 -6.11 11.20
CA HIS A 231 -22.94 -5.42 11.40
C HIS A 231 -23.79 -5.39 10.13
N GLN A 232 -25.05 -5.81 10.25
CA GLN A 232 -26.02 -5.82 9.14
C GLN A 232 -25.54 -6.60 7.90
N TRP A 233 -24.64 -7.58 8.06
CA TRP A 233 -24.01 -8.27 6.93
C TRP A 233 -25.00 -8.88 5.96
N GLU A 234 -26.08 -9.53 6.43
CA GLU A 234 -27.08 -10.14 5.54
C GLU A 234 -27.69 -9.13 4.56
N SER A 235 -28.10 -7.95 5.04
CA SER A 235 -28.65 -6.88 4.19
C SER A 235 -27.59 -6.36 3.21
N ARG A 236 -26.34 -6.18 3.67
CA ARG A 236 -25.23 -5.69 2.84
C ARG A 236 -24.82 -6.71 1.79
N PHE A 237 -24.85 -8.00 2.13
CA PHE A 237 -24.57 -9.13 1.25
C PHE A 237 -25.50 -9.11 0.05
N HIS A 238 -26.83 -9.04 0.26
CA HIS A 238 -27.81 -9.01 -0.84
C HIS A 238 -27.66 -7.76 -1.71
N LYS A 239 -27.43 -6.60 -1.10
CA LYS A 239 -27.18 -5.34 -1.83
C LYS A 239 -25.92 -5.41 -2.70
N LEU A 240 -24.86 -6.04 -2.20
CA LEU A 240 -23.62 -6.23 -2.95
C LEU A 240 -23.78 -7.27 -4.04
N GLN A 241 -24.38 -8.42 -3.73
CA GLN A 241 -24.60 -9.51 -4.68
C GLN A 241 -25.36 -9.01 -5.93
N ALA A 242 -26.39 -8.18 -5.76
CA ALA A 242 -27.14 -7.58 -6.86
C ALA A 242 -26.30 -6.67 -7.78
N LYS A 243 -25.15 -6.18 -7.31
CA LYS A 243 -24.23 -5.32 -8.05
C LYS A 243 -23.00 -6.05 -8.61
N LEU A 244 -22.76 -7.29 -8.19
CA LEU A 244 -21.58 -8.04 -8.60
C LEU A 244 -21.85 -8.81 -9.90
N PRO A 245 -20.89 -8.82 -10.84
CA PRO A 245 -21.06 -9.49 -12.12
C PRO A 245 -21.06 -11.01 -11.98
N GLY A 246 -21.81 -11.69 -12.85
CA GLY A 246 -21.72 -13.14 -13.02
C GLY A 246 -22.11 -13.97 -11.79
N GLY A 247 -22.97 -13.44 -10.91
CA GLY A 247 -23.46 -14.17 -9.73
C GLY A 247 -22.40 -14.41 -8.65
N GLN A 248 -21.29 -13.65 -8.67
CA GLN A 248 -20.26 -13.69 -7.65
C GLN A 248 -20.84 -13.39 -6.26
N LEU A 249 -20.25 -13.99 -5.23
CA LEU A 249 -20.71 -13.87 -3.85
C LEU A 249 -19.78 -12.95 -3.06
N PRO A 250 -20.29 -11.91 -2.38
CA PRO A 250 -19.46 -11.08 -1.54
C PRO A 250 -19.02 -11.84 -0.28
N VAL A 251 -17.76 -11.66 0.11
CA VAL A 251 -17.18 -12.18 1.36
C VAL A 251 -16.53 -11.03 2.10
N GLU A 252 -16.73 -10.94 3.42
CA GLU A 252 -16.20 -9.86 4.25
C GLU A 252 -15.23 -10.38 5.32
N VAL A 253 -14.23 -9.56 5.61
CA VAL A 253 -13.40 -9.62 6.81
C VAL A 253 -13.43 -8.26 7.51
N ALA A 254 -13.43 -8.27 8.83
CA ALA A 254 -13.42 -7.07 9.66
C ALA A 254 -12.42 -7.22 10.81
N ALA A 255 -11.66 -6.19 11.11
CA ALA A 255 -10.72 -6.14 12.24
C ALA A 255 -10.71 -4.74 12.86
N GLU A 256 -10.15 -4.66 14.06
CA GLU A 256 -9.76 -3.40 14.68
C GLU A 256 -8.27 -3.45 15.04
N SER A 257 -7.65 -2.27 15.12
CA SER A 257 -6.25 -2.08 15.49
C SER A 257 -6.10 -1.91 17.02
N TRP A 258 -4.87 -1.77 17.51
CA TRP A 258 -4.63 -1.38 18.90
C TRP A 258 -4.70 0.14 19.10
N PRO A 259 -5.01 0.61 20.32
CA PRO A 259 -4.94 2.02 20.66
C PRO A 259 -3.52 2.58 20.46
N GLY A 260 -3.43 3.78 19.88
CA GLY A 260 -2.17 4.52 19.75
C GLY A 260 -1.40 4.26 18.46
N GLU A 261 -1.79 3.26 17.67
CA GLU A 261 -1.14 2.95 16.39
C GLU A 261 -1.37 4.05 15.35
N THR A 262 -0.31 4.32 14.58
CA THR A 262 -0.37 5.17 13.38
C THR A 262 -1.17 4.49 12.27
N LEU A 263 -1.50 5.24 11.20
CA LEU A 263 -2.27 4.69 10.09
C LEU A 263 -1.62 3.45 9.45
N VAL A 264 -0.31 3.47 9.22
CA VAL A 264 0.40 2.35 8.56
C VAL A 264 0.52 1.15 9.48
N GLU A 265 0.89 1.37 10.75
CA GLU A 265 0.97 0.30 11.76
C GLU A 265 -0.39 -0.37 11.95
N ALA A 266 -1.45 0.42 12.13
CA ALA A 266 -2.80 -0.09 12.31
C ALA A 266 -3.29 -0.91 11.11
N ALA A 267 -2.89 -0.53 9.89
CA ALA A 267 -3.22 -1.29 8.69
C ALA A 267 -2.51 -2.65 8.66
N ILE A 268 -1.22 -2.68 9.01
CA ILE A 268 -0.43 -3.91 9.13
C ILE A 268 -1.04 -4.82 10.21
N GLU A 269 -1.30 -4.28 11.40
CA GLU A 269 -1.88 -5.04 12.51
C GLU A 269 -3.28 -5.60 12.18
N CYS A 270 -4.12 -4.84 11.47
CA CYS A 270 -5.43 -5.34 11.03
C CYS A 270 -5.29 -6.55 10.09
N VAL A 271 -4.30 -6.53 9.18
CA VAL A 271 -4.02 -7.65 8.28
C VAL A 271 -3.46 -8.85 9.05
N ASP A 272 -2.56 -8.61 10.00
CA ASP A 272 -2.01 -9.64 10.89
C ASP A 272 -3.09 -10.27 11.77
N SER A 273 -4.05 -9.47 12.25
CA SER A 273 -5.24 -9.96 12.97
C SER A 273 -6.10 -10.88 12.10
N TRP A 274 -6.31 -10.56 10.81
CA TRP A 274 -6.98 -11.47 9.89
C TRP A 274 -6.20 -12.75 9.67
N ARG A 275 -4.87 -12.67 9.61
CA ARG A 275 -3.98 -13.83 9.47
C ARG A 275 -4.08 -14.81 10.64
N HIS A 276 -4.42 -14.36 11.85
CA HIS A 276 -4.61 -15.25 13.00
C HIS A 276 -5.98 -15.96 13.04
N SER A 277 -6.91 -15.62 12.14
CA SER A 277 -8.20 -16.30 12.00
C SER A 277 -8.22 -17.13 10.73
N SER A 278 -8.37 -18.46 10.84
CA SER A 278 -8.40 -19.35 9.66
C SER A 278 -9.52 -19.00 8.67
N GLY A 279 -10.66 -18.50 9.18
CA GLY A 279 -11.78 -18.03 8.37
C GLY A 279 -11.45 -16.76 7.61
N HIS A 280 -10.93 -15.74 8.30
CA HIS A 280 -10.54 -14.48 7.66
C HIS A 280 -9.37 -14.70 6.70
N TRP A 281 -8.35 -15.44 7.13
CA TRP A 281 -7.18 -15.70 6.32
C TRP A 281 -7.51 -16.46 5.05
N ARG A 282 -8.48 -17.40 5.07
CA ARG A 282 -8.96 -18.05 3.84
C ARG A 282 -9.50 -17.05 2.82
N ALA A 283 -10.22 -16.03 3.28
CA ALA A 283 -10.73 -14.98 2.40
C ALA A 283 -9.58 -14.09 1.90
N VAL A 284 -8.70 -13.62 2.79
CA VAL A 284 -7.59 -12.70 2.45
C VAL A 284 -6.53 -13.38 1.58
N ARG A 285 -6.15 -14.63 1.83
CA ARG A 285 -5.20 -15.36 0.97
C ARG A 285 -5.77 -15.73 -0.40
N GLY A 286 -7.10 -15.74 -0.53
CA GLY A 286 -7.80 -16.16 -1.73
C GLY A 286 -7.62 -15.17 -2.88
N ASN A 287 -7.58 -15.69 -4.10
CA ASN A 287 -7.61 -14.86 -5.30
C ASN A 287 -9.05 -14.45 -5.62
N HIS A 288 -9.29 -13.15 -5.77
CA HIS A 288 -10.60 -12.59 -6.09
C HIS A 288 -10.51 -11.65 -7.30
N PRO A 289 -11.41 -11.77 -8.30
CA PRO A 289 -11.42 -10.86 -9.45
C PRO A 289 -11.68 -9.40 -9.07
N LEU A 290 -12.43 -9.17 -7.99
CA LEU A 290 -12.82 -7.85 -7.52
C LEU A 290 -12.66 -7.76 -6.00
N PHE A 291 -12.17 -6.61 -5.52
CA PHE A 291 -12.05 -6.34 -4.09
C PHE A 291 -12.39 -4.90 -3.73
N GLY A 292 -12.58 -4.66 -2.43
CA GLY A 292 -12.52 -3.35 -1.83
C GLY A 292 -12.04 -3.39 -0.39
N TYR A 293 -11.21 -2.43 -0.01
CA TYR A 293 -10.64 -2.26 1.31
C TYR A 293 -10.86 -0.84 1.79
N ASP A 294 -11.16 -0.67 3.07
CA ASP A 294 -11.02 0.63 3.74
C ASP A 294 -10.83 0.46 5.25
N MET A 295 -10.36 1.51 5.91
CA MET A 295 -10.30 1.61 7.37
C MET A 295 -10.65 3.02 7.84
N LYS A 296 -11.21 3.14 9.05
CA LYS A 296 -11.55 4.43 9.67
C LYS A 296 -11.16 4.46 11.14
N ARG A 297 -10.72 5.62 11.61
CA ARG A 297 -10.36 5.84 13.01
C ARG A 297 -11.57 6.25 13.82
N GLY A 298 -11.86 5.52 14.90
CA GLY A 298 -12.86 5.89 15.89
C GLY A 298 -12.36 7.00 16.82
N LYS A 299 -13.28 7.60 17.57
CA LYS A 299 -12.95 8.64 18.58
C LYS A 299 -12.12 8.10 19.76
N ASN A 300 -12.07 6.78 19.92
CA ASN A 300 -11.23 6.06 20.88
C ASN A 300 -9.79 5.89 20.38
N GLY A 301 -9.45 6.42 19.20
CA GLY A 301 -8.11 6.33 18.62
C GLY A 301 -7.80 5.00 17.93
N ILE A 302 -8.72 4.03 17.96
CA ILE A 302 -8.63 2.71 17.31
C ILE A 302 -9.04 2.81 15.84
N TRP A 303 -8.39 2.05 14.96
CA TRP A 303 -8.78 1.92 13.56
C TRP A 303 -9.63 0.67 13.34
N TYR A 304 -10.64 0.78 12.48
CA TYR A 304 -11.55 -0.30 12.12
C TYR A 304 -11.43 -0.58 10.63
N ALA A 305 -10.94 -1.77 10.28
CA ALA A 305 -10.65 -2.19 8.91
C ALA A 305 -11.70 -3.15 8.37
N THR A 306 -12.05 -2.99 7.10
CA THR A 306 -12.97 -3.86 6.37
C THR A 306 -12.34 -4.25 5.03
N GLY A 307 -12.34 -5.54 4.72
CA GLY A 307 -12.05 -6.07 3.39
C GLY A 307 -13.25 -6.81 2.83
N ILE A 308 -13.64 -6.52 1.59
CA ILE A 308 -14.76 -7.19 0.90
C ILE A 308 -14.32 -7.68 -0.47
N PHE A 309 -14.64 -8.93 -0.79
CA PHE A 309 -14.18 -9.62 -2.00
C PHE A 309 -15.34 -10.21 -2.79
N ALA A 310 -15.24 -10.23 -4.11
CA ALA A 310 -16.17 -10.97 -4.95
C ALA A 310 -15.64 -12.38 -5.22
N LYS A 311 -16.15 -13.36 -4.49
CA LYS A 311 -15.76 -14.77 -4.65
C LYS A 311 -16.52 -15.39 -5.82
N ARG A 312 -15.82 -16.13 -6.67
CA ARG A 312 -16.46 -16.99 -7.69
C ARG A 312 -17.25 -18.11 -7.01
N ARG A 313 -18.40 -18.45 -7.59
CA ARG A 313 -19.14 -19.67 -7.21
C ARG A 313 -18.34 -20.91 -7.55
#